data_AF-A0AB35NDY5-F1
#
_entry.id   AF-A0AB35NDY5-F1
#
_cell.length_a   1.000
_cell.length_b   1.000
_cell.length_c   1.000
_cell.angle_alpha   90.00
_cell.angle_beta   90.00
_cell.angle_gamma   90.00
#
_symmetry.space_group_name_H-M   'P 1'
#
loop_
_entity.id
_entity.type
_entity.pdbx_description
1 polymer ?
#
loop_
_entity_poly.entity_id
_entity_poly.type
_entity_poly.pdbx_seq_one_letter_code
_entity_poly.pdbx_strand_id
1 'polypeptide(L)'
;MSDNRLFLLYDASFDEMDAEGCPGFGYVLLFSSDDVEQFQPGENPECAAVSMLFTDHADGSISGDLLGWAHVDAAIFQEYPLGQFLVLMEQAAQVAINAYRQVGQVPDKLVAVNLPDDELLQFDVQFNDLQLTEQQTEQQLAQQLMLGRPYLDS
;
A
#
# COMPACT_ATOMS: atom_id res chain seq x y z
N MET A 1 12.86 -15.97 -16.80
CA MET A 1 11.49 -16.04 -16.27
C MET A 1 11.08 -14.60 -16.08
N SER A 2 10.05 -14.16 -16.80
CA SER A 2 9.54 -12.79 -16.70
C SER A 2 9.13 -12.54 -15.26
N ASP A 3 9.59 -11.43 -14.71
CA ASP A 3 9.31 -11.09 -13.32
C ASP A 3 7.86 -10.60 -13.24
N ASN A 4 6.92 -11.51 -12.94
CA ASN A 4 5.49 -11.19 -12.82
C ASN A 4 5.20 -10.51 -11.47
N ARG A 5 6.07 -9.61 -11.03
CA ARG A 5 5.92 -8.84 -9.79
C ARG A 5 5.55 -7.41 -10.16
N LEU A 6 4.60 -6.87 -9.42
CA LEU A 6 4.26 -5.46 -9.47
C LEU A 6 4.71 -4.80 -8.18
N PHE A 7 5.24 -3.59 -8.30
CA PHE A 7 5.85 -2.87 -7.21
C PHE A 7 5.09 -1.58 -7.00
N LEU A 8 4.46 -1.41 -5.84
CA LEU A 8 3.94 -0.12 -5.43
C LEU A 8 4.92 0.49 -4.44
N LEU A 9 5.43 1.67 -4.78
CA LEU A 9 6.35 2.44 -3.95
C LEU A 9 5.60 3.62 -3.36
N TYR A 10 5.70 3.80 -2.05
CA TYR A 10 5.14 4.97 -1.38
C TYR A 10 5.92 6.23 -1.78
N ASP A 11 5.18 7.27 -2.11
CA ASP A 11 5.71 8.58 -2.45
C ASP A 11 4.90 9.67 -1.76
N ALA A 12 5.44 10.15 -0.64
CA ALA A 12 4.84 11.16 0.21
C ALA A 12 4.63 12.52 -0.49
N SER A 13 5.24 12.75 -1.67
CA SER A 13 4.99 13.99 -2.43
C SER A 13 3.56 14.07 -2.97
N PHE A 14 2.87 12.94 -3.08
CA PHE A 14 1.47 12.84 -3.47
C PHE A 14 0.51 12.76 -2.28
N ASP A 15 1.01 12.75 -1.04
CA ASP A 15 0.15 12.72 0.13
C ASP A 15 -0.73 13.96 0.16
N GLU A 16 -2.02 13.74 0.31
CA GLU A 16 -3.02 14.79 0.35
C GLU A 16 -3.95 14.54 1.53
N MET A 17 -4.42 15.60 2.16
CA MET A 17 -5.51 15.52 3.11
C MET A 17 -6.76 16.02 2.40
N ASP A 18 -7.80 15.20 2.33
CA ASP A 18 -9.02 15.59 1.65
C ASP A 18 -9.75 16.72 2.41
N ALA A 19 -10.85 17.20 1.83
CA ALA A 19 -11.64 18.28 2.42
C ALA A 19 -12.29 17.92 3.78
N GLU A 20 -12.41 16.63 4.09
CA GLU A 20 -13.00 16.11 5.32
C GLU A 20 -11.93 15.85 6.41
N GLY A 21 -10.65 16.00 6.06
CA GLY A 21 -9.52 15.75 6.96
C GLY A 21 -9.01 14.30 6.92
N CYS A 22 -9.44 13.51 5.93
CA CYS A 22 -9.01 12.13 5.75
C CYS A 22 -7.62 12.12 5.09
N PRO A 23 -6.66 11.34 5.63
CA PRO A 23 -5.34 11.23 5.03
C PRO A 23 -5.41 10.35 3.77
N GLY A 24 -4.81 10.86 2.69
CA GLY A 24 -4.52 10.16 1.45
C GLY A 24 -3.03 9.91 1.31
N PHE A 25 -2.67 8.69 0.92
CA PHE A 25 -1.29 8.24 0.79
C PHE A 25 -0.94 7.90 -0.66
N GLY A 26 0.14 8.51 -1.14
CA GLY A 26 0.59 8.39 -2.53
C GLY A 26 1.37 7.12 -2.81
N TYR A 27 1.01 6.41 -3.88
CA TYR A 27 1.76 5.24 -4.36
C TYR A 27 2.01 5.30 -5.86
N VAL A 28 3.20 4.86 -6.27
CA VAL A 28 3.60 4.71 -7.67
C VAL A 28 3.77 3.23 -7.99
N LEU A 29 2.95 2.74 -8.94
CA LEU A 29 3.05 1.40 -9.51
C LEU A 29 4.12 1.35 -10.59
N LEU A 30 5.07 0.43 -10.42
CA LEU A 30 6.12 0.09 -11.36
C LEU A 30 6.05 -1.40 -11.70
N PHE A 31 6.55 -1.74 -12.89
CA PHE A 31 6.37 -3.07 -13.48
C PHE A 31 7.66 -3.89 -13.57
N SER A 32 8.81 -3.30 -13.23
CA SER A 32 10.09 -4.01 -13.25
C SER A 32 10.93 -3.66 -12.01
N SER A 33 11.79 -4.59 -11.61
CA SER A 33 12.76 -4.35 -10.54
C SER A 33 13.77 -3.28 -10.89
N ASP A 34 14.16 -3.17 -12.17
CA ASP A 34 15.15 -2.21 -12.64
C ASP A 34 14.60 -0.78 -12.57
N ASP A 35 13.30 -0.61 -12.84
CA ASP A 35 12.60 0.67 -12.69
C ASP A 35 12.48 1.08 -11.22
N VAL A 36 12.27 0.11 -10.33
CA VAL A 36 12.23 0.35 -8.87
C VAL A 36 13.56 0.87 -8.35
N GLU A 37 14.69 0.36 -8.85
CA GLU A 37 16.02 0.84 -8.44
C GLU A 37 16.33 2.27 -8.91
N GLN A 38 15.69 2.71 -9.99
CA GLN A 38 15.87 4.04 -10.57
C GLN A 38 14.83 5.05 -10.09
N PHE A 39 13.77 4.59 -9.43
CA PHE A 39 12.69 5.45 -8.94
C PHE A 39 13.18 6.41 -7.85
N GLN A 40 12.77 7.67 -7.97
CA GLN A 40 13.01 8.70 -6.96
C GLN A 40 11.68 9.37 -6.59
N PRO A 41 11.30 9.39 -5.30
CA PRO A 41 10.09 10.07 -4.86
C PRO A 41 10.07 11.56 -5.26
N GLY A 42 8.92 12.04 -5.73
CA GLY A 42 8.72 13.42 -6.17
C GLY A 42 9.25 13.75 -7.57
N GLU A 43 9.88 12.80 -8.26
CA GLU A 43 10.25 12.92 -9.66
C GLU A 43 9.37 12.02 -10.53
N ASN A 44 9.19 12.39 -11.80
CA ASN A 44 8.48 11.55 -12.76
C ASN A 44 9.46 10.52 -13.39
N PRO A 45 9.33 9.20 -13.14
CA PRO A 45 9.95 8.14 -13.89
C PRO A 45 9.81 8.33 -15.39
N GLU A 46 10.91 8.08 -16.07
CA GLU A 46 10.98 7.98 -17.54
C GLU A 46 10.38 6.66 -18.05
N CYS A 47 10.05 5.73 -17.15
CA CYS A 47 9.49 4.42 -17.43
C CYS A 47 7.97 4.37 -17.24
N ALA A 48 7.36 3.26 -17.65
CA ALA A 48 5.93 3.06 -17.49
C ALA A 48 5.56 2.98 -15.99
N ALA A 49 4.76 3.94 -15.55
CA ALA A 49 4.33 4.06 -14.16
C ALA A 49 2.89 4.55 -14.05
N VAL A 50 2.22 4.19 -12.95
CA VAL A 50 0.91 4.75 -12.57
C VAL A 50 0.96 5.27 -11.14
N SER A 51 0.58 6.52 -10.96
CA SER A 51 0.41 7.12 -9.64
C SER A 51 -1.03 6.93 -9.14
N MET A 52 -1.17 6.65 -7.85
CA MET A 52 -2.43 6.35 -7.19
C MET A 52 -2.45 6.99 -5.81
N LEU A 53 -3.62 7.40 -5.35
CA LEU A 53 -3.86 7.95 -4.02
C LEU A 53 -4.79 7.02 -3.25
N PHE A 54 -4.35 6.52 -2.10
CA PHE A 54 -5.16 5.68 -1.22
C PHE A 54 -5.66 6.48 -0.02
N THR A 55 -6.98 6.63 0.12
CA THR A 55 -7.58 7.48 1.16
C THR A 55 -8.23 6.64 2.25
N ASP A 56 -7.92 6.99 3.50
CA ASP A 56 -8.53 6.43 4.72
C ASP A 56 -9.72 7.29 5.18
N HIS A 57 -10.94 6.92 4.78
CA HIS A 57 -12.13 7.72 5.08
C HIS A 57 -12.54 7.58 6.55
N ALA A 58 -13.13 8.65 7.10
CA ALA A 58 -13.57 8.72 8.49
C ALA A 58 -14.68 7.69 8.84
N ASP A 59 -15.43 7.20 7.87
CA ASP A 59 -16.45 6.16 8.04
C ASP A 59 -15.86 4.73 8.07
N GLY A 60 -14.54 4.61 7.92
CA GLY A 60 -13.81 3.35 7.88
C GLY A 60 -13.66 2.75 6.49
N SER A 61 -14.25 3.35 5.46
CA SER A 61 -14.06 2.94 4.07
C SER A 61 -12.68 3.34 3.53
N ILE A 62 -12.25 2.67 2.46
CA ILE A 62 -10.97 2.91 1.80
C ILE A 62 -11.26 3.12 0.32
N SER A 63 -10.68 4.16 -0.28
CA SER A 63 -10.74 4.38 -1.72
C SER A 63 -9.34 4.45 -2.32
N GLY A 64 -9.26 4.13 -3.62
CA GLY A 64 -8.05 4.28 -4.42
C GLY A 64 -8.35 5.07 -5.68
N ASP A 65 -7.77 6.25 -5.79
CA ASP A 65 -7.94 7.14 -6.94
C ASP A 65 -6.71 7.12 -7.83
N LEU A 66 -6.92 7.08 -9.15
CA LEU A 66 -5.85 7.28 -10.11
C LEU A 66 -5.45 8.75 -10.09
N LEU A 67 -4.16 9.00 -9.83
CA LEU A 67 -3.62 10.35 -9.95
C LEU A 67 -3.36 10.66 -11.42
N GLY A 68 -3.23 11.95 -11.74
CA GLY A 68 -3.13 12.43 -13.13
C GLY A 68 -1.92 11.93 -13.91
N TRP A 69 -1.03 11.17 -13.27
CA TRP A 69 0.16 10.65 -13.88
C TRP A 69 0.08 9.14 -14.08
N ALA A 70 -0.14 8.78 -15.34
CA ALA A 70 -0.18 7.41 -15.81
C ALA A 70 0.37 7.38 -17.23
N HIS A 71 1.39 6.56 -17.47
CA HIS A 71 1.92 6.31 -18.82
C HIS A 71 0.98 5.38 -19.60
N VAL A 72 -0.31 5.73 -19.70
CA VAL A 72 -1.38 4.89 -20.26
C VAL A 72 -1.12 4.45 -21.70
N ASP A 73 -0.27 5.16 -22.44
CA ASP A 73 0.15 4.83 -23.80
C ASP A 73 1.26 3.76 -23.85
N ALA A 74 1.86 3.40 -22.72
CA ALA A 74 2.91 2.40 -22.67
C ALA A 74 2.38 1.01 -23.00
N ALA A 75 3.14 0.25 -23.80
CA ALA A 75 2.73 -1.07 -24.29
C ALA A 75 2.40 -2.06 -23.17
N ILE A 76 3.01 -1.90 -21.99
CA ILE A 76 2.79 -2.77 -20.82
C ILE A 76 1.33 -2.76 -20.34
N PHE A 77 0.60 -1.67 -20.53
CA PHE A 77 -0.83 -1.60 -20.18
C PHE A 77 -1.71 -2.39 -21.15
N GLN A 78 -1.21 -2.77 -22.33
CA GLN A 78 -1.92 -3.69 -23.23
C GLN A 78 -1.81 -5.14 -22.74
N GLU A 79 -0.82 -5.44 -21.92
CA GLU A 79 -0.60 -6.76 -21.34
C GLU A 79 -1.37 -6.95 -20.02
N TYR A 80 -1.83 -5.87 -19.40
CA TYR A 80 -2.61 -5.86 -18.16
C TYR A 80 -4.08 -5.50 -18.38
N PRO A 81 -5.03 -6.45 -18.25
CA PRO A 81 -6.44 -6.15 -18.29
C PRO A 81 -6.84 -5.13 -17.21
N LEU A 82 -7.70 -4.17 -17.55
CA LEU A 82 -8.16 -3.14 -16.63
C LEU A 82 -8.78 -3.72 -15.35
N GLY A 83 -9.51 -4.84 -15.44
CA GLY A 83 -10.09 -5.51 -14.28
C GLY A 83 -9.04 -5.99 -13.28
N GLN A 84 -7.93 -6.54 -13.77
CA GLN A 84 -6.82 -6.99 -12.92
C GLN A 84 -6.12 -5.80 -12.24
N PHE A 85 -5.95 -4.70 -12.98
CA PHE A 85 -5.40 -3.47 -12.43
C PHE A 85 -6.28 -2.89 -11.30
N LEU A 86 -7.60 -2.85 -11.49
CA LEU A 86 -8.53 -2.38 -10.46
C LEU A 86 -8.50 -3.25 -9.20
N VAL A 87 -8.45 -4.58 -9.36
CA VAL A 87 -8.33 -5.52 -8.23
C VAL A 87 -7.01 -5.32 -7.48
N LEU A 88 -5.90 -5.12 -8.21
CA LEU A 88 -4.61 -4.77 -7.62
C LEU A 88 -4.68 -3.49 -6.80
N MET A 89 -5.26 -2.42 -7.36
CA MET A 89 -5.40 -1.14 -6.67
C MET A 89 -6.21 -1.28 -5.38
N GLU A 90 -7.38 -1.92 -5.46
CA GLU A 90 -8.28 -2.09 -4.31
C GLU A 90 -7.60 -2.86 -3.19
N GLN A 91 -6.95 -3.97 -3.50
CA GLN A 91 -6.29 -4.79 -2.48
C GLN A 91 -5.03 -4.12 -1.93
N ALA A 92 -4.26 -3.43 -2.78
CA ALA A 92 -3.09 -2.69 -2.33
C ALA A 92 -3.46 -1.54 -1.37
N ALA A 93 -4.53 -0.79 -1.69
CA ALA A 93 -5.07 0.25 -0.82
C ALA A 93 -5.49 -0.35 0.53
N GLN A 94 -6.22 -1.48 0.50
CA GLN A 94 -6.62 -2.19 1.71
C GLN A 94 -5.40 -2.60 2.56
N VAL A 95 -4.34 -3.12 1.95
CA VAL A 95 -3.12 -3.50 2.67
C VAL A 95 -2.41 -2.28 3.27
N ALA A 96 -2.19 -1.22 2.48
CA ALA A 96 -1.50 -0.01 2.91
C ALA A 96 -2.23 0.69 4.08
N ILE A 97 -3.54 0.93 3.93
CA ILE A 97 -4.32 1.63 4.96
C ILE A 97 -4.45 0.79 6.23
N ASN A 98 -4.63 -0.52 6.12
CA ASN A 98 -4.69 -1.36 7.32
C ASN A 98 -3.36 -1.41 8.06
N ALA A 99 -2.23 -1.43 7.34
CA ALA A 99 -0.92 -1.28 7.97
C ALA A 99 -0.83 0.06 8.72
N TYR A 100 -1.19 1.16 8.07
CA TYR A 100 -1.23 2.49 8.71
C TYR A 100 -2.11 2.52 9.97
N ARG A 101 -3.33 1.99 9.92
CA ARG A 101 -4.24 1.92 11.07
C ARG A 101 -3.67 1.08 12.22
N GLN A 102 -2.87 0.06 11.94
CA GLN A 102 -2.31 -0.85 12.95
C GLN A 102 -1.03 -0.31 13.62
N VAL A 103 -0.10 0.22 12.82
CA VAL A 103 1.25 0.59 13.28
C VAL A 103 1.57 2.08 13.13
N GLY A 104 0.62 2.89 12.65
CA GLY A 104 0.76 4.34 12.47
C GLY A 104 1.68 4.74 11.32
N GLN A 105 2.07 3.79 10.47
CA GLN A 105 2.96 4.00 9.33
C GLN A 105 2.42 3.24 8.11
N VAL A 106 2.47 3.88 6.95
CA VAL A 106 2.20 3.22 5.67
C VAL A 106 3.42 2.42 5.21
N PRO A 107 3.24 1.31 4.49
CA PRO A 107 4.34 0.57 3.89
C PRO A 107 5.08 1.39 2.85
N ASP A 108 6.41 1.45 2.94
CA ASP A 108 7.26 2.09 1.93
C ASP A 108 7.15 1.38 0.56
N LYS A 109 6.93 0.06 0.60
CA LYS A 109 6.85 -0.76 -0.60
C LYS A 109 5.92 -1.95 -0.43
N LEU A 110 5.06 -2.16 -1.42
CA LEU A 110 4.21 -3.34 -1.57
C LEU A 110 4.61 -4.07 -2.84
N VAL A 111 4.86 -5.37 -2.73
CA VAL A 111 5.19 -6.22 -3.89
C VAL A 111 4.11 -7.27 -4.07
N ALA A 112 3.35 -7.15 -5.16
CA ALA A 112 2.38 -8.19 -5.51
C ALA A 112 3.13 -9.40 -6.07
N VAL A 113 3.02 -10.53 -5.37
CA VAL A 113 3.58 -11.83 -5.73
C VAL A 113 2.42 -12.78 -5.98
N ASN A 114 2.41 -13.41 -7.16
CA ASN A 114 1.27 -14.17 -7.70
C ASN A 114 0.16 -13.27 -8.25
N LEU A 115 0.34 -12.84 -9.50
CA LEU A 115 -0.69 -12.20 -10.33
C LEU A 115 -1.51 -13.16 -11.24
N PRO A 116 -1.58 -14.50 -11.08
CA PRO A 116 -2.50 -15.29 -11.90
C PRO A 116 -3.95 -14.85 -11.62
N ASP A 117 -4.91 -15.29 -12.43
CA ASP A 117 -6.37 -14.98 -12.39
C ASP A 117 -7.09 -15.23 -11.03
N ASP A 118 -6.37 -15.41 -9.92
CA ASP A 118 -6.92 -15.51 -8.58
C ASP A 118 -7.49 -14.17 -8.09
N GLU A 119 -8.62 -14.25 -7.41
CA GLU A 119 -9.31 -13.10 -6.80
C GLU A 119 -8.53 -12.49 -5.61
N LEU A 120 -7.49 -13.16 -5.09
CA LEU A 120 -6.73 -12.72 -3.93
C LEU A 120 -5.23 -12.63 -4.26
N LEU A 121 -4.72 -11.41 -4.26
CA LEU A 121 -3.31 -11.11 -4.46
C LEU A 121 -2.55 -11.20 -3.14
N GLN A 122 -1.36 -11.80 -3.19
CA GLN A 122 -0.46 -11.79 -2.05
C GLN A 122 0.49 -10.60 -2.18
N PHE A 123 0.57 -9.79 -1.12
CA PHE A 123 1.50 -8.66 -1.04
C PHE A 123 2.62 -8.97 -0.04
N ASP A 124 3.86 -8.84 -0.48
CA ASP A 124 5.01 -8.67 0.41
C ASP A 124 5.08 -7.19 0.81
N VAL A 125 5.05 -6.94 2.12
CA VAL A 125 4.92 -5.59 2.72
C VAL A 125 6.25 -5.21 3.35
N GLN A 126 6.85 -4.12 2.89
CA GLN A 126 8.17 -3.68 3.31
C GLN A 126 8.11 -2.27 3.90
N PHE A 127 8.81 -2.10 5.02
CA PHE A 127 9.01 -0.81 5.68
C PHE A 127 10.52 -0.59 5.83
N ASN A 128 11.00 0.60 5.49
CA ASN A 128 12.42 0.95 5.56
C ASN A 128 12.85 1.33 6.98
N ASP A 129 12.00 2.06 7.71
CA ASP A 129 12.32 2.66 9.00
C ASP A 129 11.31 2.29 10.11
N LEU A 130 10.74 1.08 10.07
CA LEU A 130 9.78 0.62 11.09
C LEU A 130 10.45 0.47 12.45
N GLN A 131 10.59 1.57 13.19
CA GLN A 131 10.93 1.59 14.59
C GLN A 131 9.67 1.25 15.37
N LEU A 132 9.36 -0.04 15.47
CA LEU A 132 8.44 -0.53 16.49
C LEU A 132 9.04 -0.14 17.83
N THR A 133 8.58 0.95 18.43
CA THR A 133 8.91 1.27 19.82
C THR A 133 8.43 0.07 20.64
N GLU A 134 9.36 -0.77 21.11
CA GLU A 134 9.05 -2.00 21.86
C GLU A 134 8.07 -1.74 23.01
N GLN A 135 8.07 -0.52 23.56
CA GLN A 135 7.11 -0.03 24.56
C GLN A 135 5.65 -0.06 24.12
N GLN A 136 5.32 0.25 22.85
CA GLN A 136 3.93 0.24 22.38
C GLN A 136 3.42 -1.18 22.16
N THR A 137 4.27 -2.07 21.63
CA THR A 137 3.96 -3.50 21.46
C THR A 137 3.76 -4.18 22.81
N GLU A 138 4.63 -3.91 23.81
CA GLU A 138 4.43 -4.40 25.17
C GLU A 138 3.16 -3.86 25.81
N GLN A 139 2.83 -2.57 25.62
CA GLN A 139 1.60 -2.00 26.17
C GLN A 139 0.33 -2.59 25.55
N GLN A 140 0.31 -2.81 24.24
CA GLN A 140 -0.84 -3.45 23.58
C GLN A 140 -0.97 -4.93 23.97
N LEU A 141 0.16 -5.66 24.04
CA LEU A 141 0.18 -7.05 24.50
C LEU A 141 -0.25 -7.16 25.97
N ALA A 142 0.22 -6.27 26.84
CA ALA A 142 -0.17 -6.21 28.24
C ALA A 142 -1.65 -5.88 28.40
N GLN A 143 -2.20 -4.98 27.59
CA GLN A 143 -3.64 -4.67 27.60
C GLN A 143 -4.48 -5.88 27.15
N GLN A 144 -4.07 -6.60 26.11
CA GLN A 144 -4.75 -7.82 25.67
C GLN A 144 -4.67 -8.95 26.71
N LEU A 145 -3.54 -9.10 27.39
CA LEU A 145 -3.37 -10.07 28.48
C LEU A 145 -4.15 -9.71 29.75
N MET A 146 -4.40 -8.42 30.00
CA MET A 146 -5.25 -7.95 31.10
C MET A 146 -6.74 -8.11 30.81
N LEU A 147 -7.17 -7.97 29.56
CA LEU A 147 -8.56 -8.23 29.14
C LEU A 147 -8.90 -9.72 29.07
N GLY A 148 -7.90 -10.58 28.88
CA GLY A 148 -8.04 -12.04 28.77
C GLY A 148 -8.09 -12.81 30.10
N ARG A 149 -8.16 -12.15 31.27
CA ARG A 149 -8.35 -12.83 32.55
C ARG A 149 -9.82 -12.80 32.98
N PRO A 150 -10.63 -13.84 32.69
CA PRO A 150 -11.86 -14.05 33.46
C PRO A 150 -11.46 -14.21 34.93
N TYR A 151 -12.10 -13.41 35.78
CA TYR A 151 -11.98 -13.39 37.22
C TYR A 151 -11.81 -14.79 37.81
N LEU A 152 -10.59 -15.10 38.28
CA LEU A 152 -10.36 -16.11 39.31
C LEU A 152 -10.28 -15.35 40.64
N ASP A 153 -11.41 -14.80 41.07
CA ASP A 153 -11.63 -14.53 42.49
C ASP A 153 -12.59 -15.59 43.03
N SER A 154 -12.20 -16.07 44.21
CA SER A 154 -12.72 -17.22 44.93
C SER A 154 -14.03 -16.92 45.67
#